data_AF-A0A3S4K9C2-F1
#
_entry.id   AF-A0A3S4K9C2-F1
#
_cell.length_a   1.000
_cell.length_b   1.000
_cell.length_c   1.000
_cell.angle_alpha   90.00
_cell.angle_beta   90.00
_cell.angle_gamma   90.00
#
_symmetry.space_group_name_H-M   'P 1'
#
loop_
_entity.id
_entity.type
_entity.pdbx_description
1 polymer ?
#
loop_
_entity_poly.entity_id
_entity_poly.type
_entity_poly.pdbx_seq_one_letter_code
_entity_poly.pdbx_strand_id
1 'polypeptide(L)'
;MSFLTKLDWGVKVLASLDACRRVAFENIEDASRNGLHYVELRFSPGYMAMAHQLPVAGVVEAVIDGVCEGCRTFGVQAKLIGIMSRTFGEAACQQELEAFLAHRDQITALDLAGDELGFPGSLFLSHFNRARDAGWHITVHAGEAAGPESIWQAIRELGRNVLDMA
;
A
#
# COMPACT_ATOMS: atom_id res chain seq x y z
N MET A 1 -15.73 9.51 -6.03
CA MET A 1 -15.58 8.45 -7.06
C MET A 1 -14.84 8.88 -8.35
N SER A 2 -14.57 10.16 -8.63
CA SER A 2 -14.00 10.56 -9.95
C SER A 2 -12.47 10.38 -10.11
N PHE A 3 -11.70 10.42 -9.02
CA PHE A 3 -10.24 10.35 -9.06
C PHE A 3 -9.69 8.92 -9.07
N LEU A 4 -10.15 8.05 -8.15
CA LEU A 4 -9.62 6.68 -8.00
C LEU A 4 -9.75 5.84 -9.28
N THR A 5 -10.81 6.04 -10.07
CA THR A 5 -11.02 5.34 -11.34
C THR A 5 -9.99 5.67 -12.42
N LYS A 6 -9.19 6.75 -12.23
CA LYS A 6 -8.09 7.08 -13.14
C LYS A 6 -6.92 6.10 -13.02
N LEU A 7 -6.78 5.42 -11.90
CA LEU A 7 -5.71 4.43 -11.68
C LEU A 7 -6.03 3.08 -12.32
N ASP A 8 -7.31 2.81 -12.62
CA ASP A 8 -7.78 1.51 -13.11
C ASP A 8 -7.05 1.05 -14.37
N TRP A 9 -6.78 1.96 -15.31
CA TRP A 9 -6.10 1.60 -16.55
C TRP A 9 -4.64 1.20 -16.34
N GLY A 10 -3.97 1.82 -15.35
CA GLY A 10 -2.59 1.47 -15.01
C GLY A 10 -2.49 0.06 -14.46
N VAL A 11 -3.39 -0.33 -13.54
CA VAL A 11 -3.37 -1.69 -12.97
C VAL A 11 -3.96 -2.74 -13.91
N LYS A 12 -4.88 -2.37 -14.81
CA LYS A 12 -5.47 -3.30 -15.80
C LYS A 12 -4.48 -3.90 -16.79
N VAL A 13 -3.29 -3.32 -16.93
CA VAL A 13 -2.25 -3.86 -17.81
C VAL A 13 -1.21 -4.72 -17.08
N LEU A 14 -1.33 -4.87 -15.76
CA LEU A 14 -0.47 -5.73 -14.94
C LEU A 14 -0.87 -7.20 -15.09
N ALA A 15 -0.58 -7.78 -16.26
CA ALA A 15 -0.98 -9.14 -16.62
C ALA A 15 -0.02 -10.24 -16.14
N SER A 16 1.09 -9.88 -15.49
CA SER A 16 2.07 -10.82 -14.96
C SER A 16 2.85 -10.23 -13.78
N LEU A 17 3.48 -11.10 -12.98
CA LEU A 17 4.37 -10.66 -11.91
C LEU A 17 5.58 -9.88 -12.44
N ASP A 18 6.08 -10.22 -13.63
CA ASP A 18 7.13 -9.44 -14.30
C ASP A 18 6.67 -8.01 -14.61
N ALA A 19 5.39 -7.81 -14.98
CA ALA A 19 4.85 -6.46 -15.17
C ALA A 19 4.82 -5.69 -13.85
N CYS A 20 4.43 -6.33 -12.74
CA CYS A 20 4.48 -5.72 -11.40
C CYS A 20 5.91 -5.35 -10.98
N ARG A 21 6.87 -6.25 -11.23
CA ARG A 21 8.30 -6.02 -10.96
C ARG A 21 8.84 -4.84 -11.77
N ARG A 22 8.47 -4.78 -13.07
CA ARG A 22 8.86 -3.70 -13.97
C ARG A 22 8.37 -2.34 -13.47
N VAL A 23 7.09 -2.20 -13.14
CA VAL A 23 6.57 -0.90 -12.68
C VAL A 23 7.20 -0.49 -11.34
N ALA A 24 7.50 -1.44 -10.46
CA ALA A 24 8.20 -1.16 -9.20
C ALA A 24 9.65 -0.66 -9.43
N PHE A 25 10.36 -1.26 -10.38
CA PHE A 25 11.69 -0.78 -10.80
C PHE A 25 11.62 0.63 -11.41
N GLU A 26 10.68 0.86 -12.33
CA GLU A 26 10.47 2.16 -13.00
C GLU A 26 10.09 3.26 -12.00
N ASN A 27 9.37 2.95 -10.92
CA ASN A 27 9.08 3.94 -9.84
C ASN A 27 10.34 4.44 -9.14
N ILE A 28 11.35 3.59 -8.96
CA ILE A 28 12.64 4.03 -8.40
C ILE A 28 13.46 4.84 -9.41
N GLU A 29 13.36 4.49 -10.70
CA GLU A 29 13.93 5.32 -11.77
C GLU A 29 13.32 6.73 -11.76
N ASP A 30 12.00 6.83 -11.65
CA ASP A 30 11.29 8.11 -11.56
C ASP A 30 11.71 8.89 -10.31
N ALA A 31 11.86 8.24 -9.16
CA ALA A 31 12.37 8.88 -7.95
C ALA A 31 13.78 9.46 -8.16
N SER A 32 14.67 8.70 -8.80
CA SER A 32 16.03 9.13 -9.13
C SER A 32 16.04 10.33 -10.08
N ARG A 33 15.22 10.29 -11.14
CA ARG A 33 15.07 11.37 -12.12
C ARG A 33 14.53 12.67 -11.51
N ASN A 34 13.77 12.56 -10.43
CA ASN A 34 13.28 13.71 -9.66
C ASN A 34 14.25 14.16 -8.55
N GLY A 35 15.45 13.56 -8.44
CA GLY A 35 16.46 13.94 -7.44
C GLY A 35 16.08 13.55 -6.01
N LEU A 36 15.19 12.57 -5.84
CA LEU A 36 14.79 12.09 -4.51
C LEU A 36 15.89 11.18 -3.94
N HIS A 37 16.38 11.52 -2.74
CA HIS A 37 17.36 10.70 -2.03
C HIS A 37 16.74 9.52 -1.28
N TYR A 38 15.47 9.69 -0.88
CA TYR A 38 14.71 8.72 -0.09
C TYR A 38 13.24 8.73 -0.51
N VAL A 39 12.64 7.55 -0.61
CA VAL A 39 11.20 7.38 -0.89
C VAL A 39 10.59 6.28 -0.02
N GLU A 40 9.32 6.47 0.36
CA GLU A 40 8.47 5.40 0.86
C GLU A 40 7.42 5.10 -0.20
N LEU A 41 7.59 3.98 -0.91
CA LEU A 41 6.64 3.57 -1.95
C LEU A 41 5.51 2.76 -1.31
N ARG A 42 4.29 3.26 -1.47
CA ARG A 42 3.07 2.60 -1.00
C ARG A 42 2.36 1.88 -2.14
N PHE A 43 1.88 0.66 -1.90
CA PHE A 43 1.20 -0.13 -2.94
C PHE A 43 0.14 -1.08 -2.39
N SER A 44 -0.94 -1.30 -3.14
CA SER A 44 -2.00 -2.28 -2.84
C SER A 44 -1.87 -3.49 -3.78
N PRO A 45 -1.32 -4.63 -3.31
CA PRO A 45 -1.08 -5.80 -4.15
C PRO A 45 -2.40 -6.43 -4.60
N GLY A 46 -3.46 -6.34 -3.81
CA GLY A 46 -4.79 -6.80 -4.19
C GLY A 46 -5.35 -5.99 -5.36
N TYR A 47 -5.24 -4.66 -5.31
CA TYR A 47 -5.68 -3.79 -6.40
C TYR A 47 -4.87 -4.01 -7.68
N MET A 48 -3.54 -4.16 -7.57
CA MET A 48 -2.67 -4.48 -8.70
C MET A 48 -2.98 -5.85 -9.32
N ALA A 49 -3.28 -6.85 -8.50
CA ALA A 49 -3.56 -8.22 -8.94
C ALA A 49 -4.96 -8.39 -9.57
N MET A 50 -5.93 -7.58 -9.16
CA MET A 50 -7.36 -7.83 -9.35
C MET A 50 -7.76 -8.06 -10.82
N ALA A 51 -7.19 -7.32 -11.76
CA ALA A 51 -7.58 -7.36 -13.17
C ALA A 51 -7.27 -8.72 -13.84
N HIS A 52 -6.17 -9.37 -13.44
CA HIS A 52 -5.68 -10.62 -14.02
C HIS A 52 -5.59 -11.77 -13.01
N GLN A 53 -6.16 -11.59 -11.82
CA GLN A 53 -6.20 -12.56 -10.73
C GLN A 53 -4.81 -13.12 -10.38
N LEU A 54 -3.80 -12.23 -10.34
CA LEU A 54 -2.45 -12.61 -9.96
C LEU A 54 -2.41 -13.08 -8.48
N PRO A 55 -1.49 -13.98 -8.11
CA PRO A 55 -1.27 -14.32 -6.71
C PRO A 55 -0.83 -13.08 -5.92
N VAL A 56 -1.62 -12.63 -4.94
CA VAL A 56 -1.38 -11.38 -4.19
C VAL A 56 -0.01 -11.37 -3.51
N ALA A 57 0.39 -12.48 -2.88
CA ALA A 57 1.73 -12.61 -2.29
C ALA A 57 2.84 -12.54 -3.36
N GLY A 58 2.62 -13.11 -4.55
CA GLY A 58 3.55 -13.00 -5.67
C GLY A 58 3.69 -11.56 -6.18
N VAL A 59 2.63 -10.74 -6.10
CA VAL A 59 2.72 -9.31 -6.42
C VAL A 59 3.58 -8.56 -5.39
N VAL A 60 3.44 -8.89 -4.10
CA VAL A 60 4.30 -8.33 -3.04
C VAL A 60 5.76 -8.67 -3.31
N GLU A 61 6.08 -9.94 -3.57
CA GLU A 61 7.43 -10.40 -3.91
C GLU A 61 7.98 -9.67 -5.15
N ALA A 62 7.19 -9.57 -6.22
CA ALA A 62 7.59 -8.88 -7.45
C ALA A 62 7.89 -7.38 -7.23
N VAL A 63 7.08 -6.70 -6.40
CA VAL A 63 7.31 -5.29 -6.06
C VAL A 63 8.59 -5.12 -5.24
N ILE A 64 8.83 -6.00 -4.25
CA ILE A 64 10.08 -6.02 -3.48
C ILE A 64 11.27 -6.17 -4.41
N ASP A 65 11.25 -7.14 -5.33
CA ASP A 65 12.34 -7.40 -6.27
C ASP A 65 12.61 -6.20 -7.18
N GLY A 66 11.54 -5.59 -7.73
CA GLY A 66 11.65 -4.43 -8.60
C GLY A 66 12.24 -3.22 -7.88
N VAL A 67 11.78 -2.94 -6.66
CA VAL A 67 12.33 -1.84 -5.84
C VAL A 67 13.77 -2.12 -5.43
N CYS A 68 14.10 -3.34 -5.01
CA CYS A 68 15.47 -3.72 -4.65
C CYS A 68 16.43 -3.57 -5.83
N GLU A 69 16.03 -3.99 -7.03
CA GLU A 69 16.81 -3.78 -8.25
C GLU A 69 16.95 -2.29 -8.57
N GLY A 70 15.86 -1.52 -8.53
CA GLY A 70 15.88 -0.09 -8.78
C GLY A 70 16.82 0.65 -7.83
N CYS A 71 16.77 0.34 -6.52
CA CYS A 71 17.64 0.98 -5.52
C CYS A 71 19.13 0.70 -5.81
N ARG A 72 19.48 -0.54 -6.19
CA ARG A 72 20.86 -0.89 -6.57
C ARG A 72 21.32 -0.16 -7.83
N THR A 73 20.43 0.01 -8.80
CA THR A 73 20.74 0.64 -10.10
C THR A 73 20.86 2.15 -10.00
N PHE A 74 19.96 2.80 -9.25
CA PHE A 74 19.82 4.26 -9.25
C PHE A 74 20.33 4.95 -7.98
N GLY A 75 20.69 4.18 -6.93
CA GLY A 75 21.25 4.72 -5.69
C GLY A 75 20.25 5.43 -4.76
N VAL A 76 18.95 5.34 -5.06
CA VAL A 76 17.87 5.88 -4.21
C VAL A 76 17.64 4.94 -3.03
N GLN A 77 17.46 5.48 -1.83
CA GLN A 77 17.03 4.69 -0.68
C GLN A 77 15.50 4.56 -0.68
N ALA A 78 14.98 3.34 -0.53
CA ALA A 78 13.54 3.12 -0.49
C ALA A 78 13.10 2.25 0.68
N LYS A 79 11.88 2.52 1.16
CA LYS A 79 11.10 1.63 2.02
C LYS A 79 9.73 1.37 1.38
N LEU A 80 9.11 0.26 1.79
CA LEU A 80 7.81 -0.17 1.27
C LEU A 80 6.74 -0.03 2.34
N ILE A 81 5.59 0.52 1.94
CA ILE A 81 4.38 0.61 2.75
C ILE A 81 3.30 -0.24 2.08
N GLY A 82 2.75 -1.19 2.82
CA GLY A 82 1.66 -2.02 2.32
C GLY A 82 0.32 -1.33 2.46
N ILE A 83 -0.45 -1.18 1.38
CA ILE A 83 -1.81 -0.64 1.42
C ILE A 83 -2.83 -1.77 1.50
N MET A 84 -3.77 -1.66 2.43
CA MET A 84 -5.06 -2.35 2.37
C MET A 84 -6.08 -1.45 1.66
N SER A 85 -6.63 -1.92 0.54
CA SER A 85 -7.63 -1.18 -0.25
C SER A 85 -9.03 -1.34 0.34
N ARG A 86 -9.41 -0.42 1.23
CA ARG A 86 -10.68 -0.46 1.99
C ARG A 86 -11.92 -0.56 1.10
N THR A 87 -11.85 -0.02 -0.12
CA THR A 87 -12.90 -0.07 -1.15
C THR A 87 -13.39 -1.50 -1.45
N PHE A 88 -12.56 -2.52 -1.24
CA PHE A 88 -12.89 -3.92 -1.53
C PHE A 88 -13.30 -4.72 -0.29
N GLY A 89 -13.44 -4.04 0.87
CA GLY A 89 -13.93 -4.63 2.11
C GLY A 89 -12.89 -5.41 2.93
N GLU A 90 -13.29 -5.78 4.14
CA GLU A 90 -12.41 -6.39 5.16
C GLU A 90 -11.78 -7.71 4.71
N ALA A 91 -12.52 -8.54 3.95
CA ALA A 91 -12.04 -9.84 3.49
C ALA A 91 -10.92 -9.70 2.44
N ALA A 92 -11.04 -8.74 1.51
CA ALA A 92 -9.98 -8.44 0.55
C ALA A 92 -8.75 -7.85 1.26
N CYS A 93 -8.98 -6.91 2.19
CA CYS A 93 -7.91 -6.33 3.01
C CYS A 93 -7.21 -7.41 3.87
N GLN A 94 -7.94 -8.42 4.32
CA GLN A 94 -7.36 -9.55 5.05
C GLN A 94 -6.43 -10.37 4.16
N GLN A 95 -6.76 -10.58 2.87
CA GLN A 95 -5.85 -11.24 1.93
C GLN A 95 -4.58 -10.41 1.66
N GLU A 96 -4.71 -9.09 1.52
CA GLU A 96 -3.56 -8.19 1.37
C GLU A 96 -2.66 -8.22 2.61
N LEU A 97 -3.26 -8.19 3.81
CA LEU A 97 -2.51 -8.29 5.06
C LEU A 97 -1.71 -9.59 5.17
N GLU A 98 -2.30 -10.75 4.82
CA GLU A 98 -1.56 -12.01 4.82
C GLU A 98 -0.39 -12.01 3.83
N ALA A 99 -0.60 -11.41 2.65
CA ALA A 99 0.45 -11.28 1.65
C ALA A 99 1.63 -10.43 2.15
N PHE A 100 1.37 -9.32 2.85
CA PHE A 100 2.44 -8.53 3.45
C PHE A 100 3.13 -9.25 4.61
N LEU A 101 2.38 -9.98 5.45
CA LEU A 101 2.94 -10.71 6.59
C LEU A 101 3.90 -11.83 6.13
N ALA A 102 3.65 -12.43 4.96
CA ALA A 102 4.57 -13.40 4.34
C ALA A 102 5.94 -12.78 3.99
N HIS A 103 6.00 -11.46 3.81
CA HIS A 103 7.21 -10.68 3.50
C HIS A 103 7.49 -9.60 4.56
N ARG A 104 7.20 -9.95 5.83
CA ARG A 104 7.17 -9.01 6.96
C ARG A 104 8.38 -8.08 7.05
N ASP A 105 9.58 -8.64 6.92
CA ASP A 105 10.83 -7.91 7.14
C ASP A 105 11.18 -6.95 5.99
N GLN A 106 10.44 -7.02 4.87
CA GLN A 106 10.61 -6.13 3.72
C GLN A 106 9.59 -4.98 3.71
N ILE A 107 8.53 -5.07 4.52
CA ILE A 107 7.50 -4.05 4.67
C ILE A 107 7.80 -3.23 5.93
N THR A 108 7.73 -1.90 5.81
CA THR A 108 8.06 -0.97 6.90
C THR A 108 6.82 -0.47 7.62
N ALA A 109 5.73 -0.24 6.89
CA ALA A 109 4.48 0.25 7.44
C ALA A 109 3.26 -0.38 6.75
N LEU A 110 2.11 -0.30 7.42
CA LEU A 110 0.80 -0.60 6.84
C LEU A 110 -0.03 0.69 6.70
N ASP A 111 -0.73 0.82 5.59
CA ASP A 111 -1.65 1.91 5.22
C ASP A 111 -3.06 1.38 4.93
N LEU A 112 -4.06 2.25 5.08
CA LEU A 112 -5.44 2.01 4.67
C LEU A 112 -5.87 3.16 3.73
N ALA A 113 -6.15 2.82 2.48
CA ALA A 113 -6.52 3.79 1.45
C ALA A 113 -7.76 3.33 0.65
N GLY A 114 -8.38 4.25 -0.09
CA GLY A 114 -9.55 3.97 -0.92
C GLY A 114 -10.79 4.75 -0.48
N ASP A 115 -11.98 4.15 -0.64
CA ASP A 115 -13.26 4.82 -0.32
C ASP A 115 -13.45 5.00 1.19
N GLU A 116 -13.05 6.17 1.69
CA GLU A 116 -13.09 6.50 3.11
C GLU A 116 -14.51 6.50 3.70
N LEU A 117 -15.47 7.08 2.97
CA LEU A 117 -16.86 7.20 3.44
C LEU A 117 -17.58 5.85 3.43
N GLY A 118 -17.33 5.03 2.41
CA GLY A 118 -17.98 3.73 2.27
C GLY A 118 -17.52 2.68 3.29
N PHE A 119 -16.27 2.77 3.75
CA PHE A 119 -15.65 1.73 4.58
C PHE A 119 -14.91 2.34 5.77
N PRO A 120 -15.56 2.85 6.82
CA PRO A 120 -14.91 3.56 7.92
C PRO A 120 -13.76 2.78 8.56
N GLY A 121 -12.73 3.50 9.05
CA GLY A 121 -11.51 2.90 9.59
C GLY A 121 -11.74 1.93 10.75
N SER A 122 -12.83 2.11 11.50
CA SER A 122 -13.25 1.24 12.61
C SER A 122 -13.46 -0.22 12.21
N LEU A 123 -13.74 -0.50 10.93
CA LEU A 123 -13.87 -1.87 10.41
C LEU A 123 -12.54 -2.64 10.42
N PHE A 124 -11.41 -1.93 10.36
CA PHE A 124 -10.09 -2.54 10.15
C PHE A 124 -9.27 -2.69 11.43
N LEU A 125 -9.90 -2.55 12.60
CA LEU A 125 -9.21 -2.59 13.89
C LEU A 125 -8.41 -3.89 14.10
N SER A 126 -8.97 -5.04 13.72
CA SER A 126 -8.29 -6.34 13.83
C SER A 126 -7.07 -6.44 12.91
N HIS A 127 -7.15 -5.88 11.70
CA HIS A 127 -6.03 -5.81 10.75
C HIS A 127 -4.89 -4.97 11.32
N PHE A 128 -5.21 -3.78 11.85
CA PHE A 128 -4.21 -2.89 12.45
C PHE A 128 -3.61 -3.42 13.76
N ASN A 129 -4.37 -4.18 14.56
CA ASN A 129 -3.81 -4.93 15.70
C ASN A 129 -2.68 -5.86 15.23
N ARG A 130 -2.95 -6.68 14.20
CA ARG A 130 -1.97 -7.62 13.66
C ARG A 130 -0.76 -6.93 13.05
N ALA A 131 -0.95 -5.79 12.38
CA ALA A 131 0.15 -4.99 11.85
C ALA A 131 1.09 -4.48 12.96
N ARG A 132 0.52 -4.03 14.09
CA ARG A 132 1.30 -3.62 15.26
C ARG A 132 2.01 -4.79 15.94
N ASP A 133 1.36 -5.94 16.03
CA ASP A 133 1.99 -7.17 16.56
C ASP A 133 3.14 -7.63 15.66
N ALA A 134 3.06 -7.39 14.36
CA ALA A 134 4.15 -7.57 13.41
C ALA A 134 5.24 -6.48 13.52
N GLY A 135 5.08 -5.48 14.39
CA GLY A 135 6.07 -4.42 14.62
C GLY A 135 6.19 -3.41 13.49
N TRP A 136 5.20 -3.33 12.59
CA TRP A 136 5.18 -2.33 11.53
C TRP A 136 4.77 -0.95 12.06
N HIS A 137 5.25 0.08 11.36
CA HIS A 137 4.69 1.41 11.50
C HIS A 137 3.27 1.45 10.91
N ILE A 138 2.48 2.44 11.32
CA ILE A 138 1.12 2.65 10.83
C ILE A 138 1.09 4.01 10.14
N THR A 139 0.38 4.09 9.01
CA THR A 139 -0.17 5.32 8.45
C THR A 139 -1.62 5.04 8.00
N VAL A 140 -2.45 6.07 7.87
CA VAL A 140 -3.86 5.91 7.50
C VAL A 140 -4.30 7.15 6.70
N HIS A 141 -4.96 6.94 5.56
CA HIS A 141 -5.73 8.00 4.90
C HIS A 141 -7.01 8.28 5.69
N ALA A 142 -7.08 9.44 6.32
CA ALA A 142 -8.20 9.85 7.15
C ALA A 142 -8.42 11.37 7.09
N GLY A 143 -9.69 11.79 7.02
CA GLY A 143 -10.08 13.19 6.94
C GLY A 143 -9.97 13.79 5.53
N GLU A 144 -9.92 12.96 4.49
CA GLU A 144 -9.84 13.41 3.09
C GLU A 144 -11.23 13.60 2.49
N ALA A 145 -12.09 12.58 2.63
CA ALA A 145 -13.48 12.60 2.22
C ALA A 145 -14.44 12.59 3.42
N ALA A 146 -13.99 12.07 4.57
CA ALA A 146 -14.72 12.12 5.83
C ALA A 146 -14.29 13.31 6.71
N GLY A 147 -14.99 13.48 7.83
CA GLY A 147 -14.71 14.54 8.81
C GLY A 147 -13.53 14.23 9.76
N PRO A 148 -13.21 15.17 10.66
CA PRO A 148 -12.13 15.03 11.63
C PRO A 148 -12.32 13.84 12.60
N GLU A 149 -13.53 13.31 12.72
CA GLU A 149 -13.82 12.10 13.51
C GLU A 149 -13.05 10.89 12.96
N SER A 150 -12.87 10.81 11.64
CA SER A 150 -12.08 9.76 10.97
C SER A 150 -10.61 9.85 11.39
N ILE A 151 -10.06 11.08 11.42
CA ILE A 151 -8.70 11.34 11.90
C ILE A 151 -8.54 10.89 13.36
N TRP A 152 -9.48 11.27 14.23
CA TRP A 152 -9.44 10.89 15.64
C TRP A 152 -9.53 9.38 15.84
N GLN A 153 -10.34 8.69 15.03
CA GLN A 153 -10.46 7.24 15.05
C GLN A 153 -9.13 6.59 14.66
N ALA A 154 -8.48 7.05 13.57
CA ALA A 154 -7.18 6.56 13.15
C ALA A 154 -6.12 6.68 14.26
N ILE A 155 -6.00 7.87 14.87
CA ILE A 155 -5.04 8.13 15.96
C ILE A 155 -5.29 7.23 17.18
N ARG A 156 -6.56 7.04 17.57
CA ARG A 156 -6.91 6.39 18.84
C ARG A 156 -6.97 4.87 18.75
N GLU A 157 -7.38 4.33 17.61
CA GLU A 157 -7.72 2.92 17.47
C GLU A 157 -6.78 2.18 16.50
N LEU A 158 -6.36 2.83 15.41
CA LEU A 158 -5.56 2.19 14.34
C LEU A 158 -4.05 2.36 14.54
N GLY A 159 -3.61 3.38 15.27
CA GLY A 159 -2.25 3.45 15.78
C GLY A 159 -1.69 4.87 15.85
N ARG A 160 -0.65 5.05 16.67
CA ARG A 160 0.17 6.25 16.68
C ARG A 160 1.35 6.05 15.74
N ASN A 161 1.29 6.64 14.56
CA ASN A 161 2.37 7.28 13.80
C ASN A 161 1.77 7.72 12.45
N VAL A 162 2.29 8.82 11.89
CA VAL A 162 1.94 9.51 10.62
C VAL A 162 0.49 9.40 10.13
N LEU A 163 -0.23 10.53 10.12
CA LEU A 163 -1.47 10.67 9.36
C LEU A 163 -1.13 11.16 7.95
N ASP A 164 -1.60 10.45 6.92
CA ASP A 164 -1.64 11.00 5.57
C ASP A 164 -2.94 11.81 5.45
N MET A 165 -2.79 13.13 5.40
CA MET A 165 -3.86 14.05 5.01
C MET A 165 -3.57 14.49 3.58
N ALA A 166 -4.47 14.21 2.64
CA ALA A 166 -4.41 14.77 1.27
C ALA A 166 -4.53 16.29 1.24
#